data_AF-A0A849Q8J5-F1
#
_entry.id   AF-A0A849Q8J5-F1
#
_cell.length_a   1.000
_cell.length_b   1.000
_cell.length_c   1.000
_cell.angle_alpha   90.00
_cell.angle_beta   90.00
_cell.angle_gamma   90.00
#
_symmetry.space_group_name_H-M   'P 1'
#
loop_
_entity.id
_entity.type
_entity.pdbx_description
1 polymer ?
#
loop_
_entity_poly.entity_id
_entity_poly.type
_entity_poly.pdbx_seq_one_letter_code
_entity_poly.pdbx_strand_id
1 'polypeptide(L)'
;MDMSPEEMEQKEQMVVGQCICKGCPSYVECGESVGYCFPTIGKSKCIEDEMACICKACHVYPMMGLTEWYFCTRGSEKVQKGG
;
A
#
# COMPACT_ATOMS: atom_id res chain seq x y z
N MET A 1 3.92 16.20 -14.63
CA MET A 1 4.73 16.48 -13.41
C MET A 1 5.21 15.13 -12.96
N ASP A 2 6.23 14.65 -13.66
CA ASP A 2 6.72 13.29 -13.57
C ASP A 2 7.78 13.30 -12.45
N MET A 3 7.48 12.61 -11.34
CA MET A 3 8.45 12.42 -10.26
C MET A 3 9.69 11.72 -10.82
N SER A 4 10.88 12.13 -10.37
CA SER A 4 12.13 11.45 -10.73
C SER A 4 12.08 9.99 -10.26
N PRO A 5 12.73 9.04 -10.98
CA PRO A 5 12.89 7.67 -10.51
C PRO A 5 13.48 7.59 -9.09
N GLU A 6 14.41 8.49 -8.74
CA GLU A 6 15.04 8.57 -7.43
C GLU A 6 14.03 8.96 -6.33
N GLU A 7 13.14 9.91 -6.62
CA GLU A 7 12.10 10.34 -5.68
C GLU A 7 11.06 9.25 -5.45
N MET A 8 10.76 8.43 -6.47
CA MET A 8 9.87 7.28 -6.33
C MET A 8 10.47 6.21 -5.42
N GLU A 9 11.75 5.86 -5.60
CA GLU A 9 12.40 4.84 -4.79
C GLU A 9 12.50 5.26 -3.32
N GLN A 10 12.85 6.52 -3.04
CA GLN A 10 12.88 7.05 -1.68
C GLN A 10 11.52 6.98 -0.99
N LYS A 11 10.44 7.32 -1.73
CA LYS A 11 9.08 7.21 -1.21
C LYS A 11 8.66 5.76 -1.00
N GLU A 12 9.02 4.86 -1.92
CA GLU A 12 8.76 3.43 -1.76
C GLU A 12 9.37 2.89 -0.46
N GLN A 13 10.65 3.17 -0.23
CA GLN A 13 11.36 2.76 0.99
C GLN A 13 10.70 3.35 2.24
N MET A 14 10.28 4.60 2.19
CA MET A 14 9.57 5.27 3.28
C MET A 14 8.21 4.60 3.56
N VAL A 15 7.45 4.22 2.52
CA VAL A 15 6.19 3.49 2.67
C VAL A 15 6.42 2.11 3.27
N VAL A 16 7.36 1.33 2.71
CA VAL A 16 7.66 -0.03 3.20
C VAL A 16 8.12 0.00 4.65
N GLY A 17 8.96 0.98 5.02
CA GLY A 17 9.50 1.12 6.36
C GLY A 17 8.51 1.61 7.42
N GLN A 18 7.48 2.38 7.02
CA GLN A 18 6.51 2.97 7.95
C GLN A 18 5.12 2.35 7.92
N CYS A 19 4.83 1.47 6.95
CA CYS A 19 3.52 0.86 6.88
C CYS A 19 3.28 -0.12 8.04
N ILE A 20 2.02 -0.22 8.46
CA ILE A 20 1.59 -1.12 9.54
C ILE A 20 0.95 -2.41 9.01
N CYS A 21 1.15 -2.72 7.72
CA CYS A 21 0.47 -3.83 7.04
C CYS A 21 0.66 -5.18 7.74
N LYS A 22 1.83 -5.44 8.34
CA LYS A 22 2.10 -6.70 9.05
C LYS A 22 1.18 -6.95 10.27
N GLY A 23 0.59 -5.90 10.84
CA GLY A 23 -0.40 -6.00 11.91
C GLY A 23 -1.86 -5.99 11.43
N CYS A 24 -2.09 -5.93 10.11
CA CYS A 24 -3.42 -5.92 9.54
C CYS A 24 -4.06 -7.31 9.66
N PRO A 25 -5.32 -7.45 10.11
CA PRO A 25 -5.99 -8.75 10.16
C PRO A 25 -6.07 -9.45 8.81
N SER A 26 -6.19 -8.68 7.70
CA SER A 26 -6.16 -9.26 6.35
C SER A 26 -4.75 -9.59 5.84
N TYR A 27 -3.68 -9.28 6.56
CA TYR A 27 -2.33 -9.57 6.09
C TYR A 27 -1.99 -11.05 6.26
N VAL A 28 -1.39 -11.62 5.23
CA VAL A 28 -0.86 -12.97 5.22
C VAL A 28 0.65 -12.90 4.99
N GLU A 29 1.43 -13.47 5.88
CA GLU A 29 2.88 -13.58 5.69
C GLU A 29 3.17 -14.65 4.63
N CYS A 30 3.47 -14.21 3.41
CA CYS A 30 3.79 -15.10 2.28
C CYS A 30 5.08 -14.74 1.54
N GLY A 31 5.93 -13.88 2.13
CA GLY A 31 7.20 -13.45 1.54
C GLY A 31 7.09 -12.28 0.54
N GLU A 32 5.90 -11.71 0.34
CA GLU A 32 5.71 -10.49 -0.46
C GLU A 32 6.10 -9.22 0.31
N SER A 33 6.42 -8.15 -0.43
CA SER A 33 6.61 -6.82 0.14
C SER A 33 5.31 -6.27 0.71
N VAL A 34 5.44 -5.37 1.69
CA VAL A 34 4.33 -4.60 2.28
C VAL A 34 4.26 -3.23 1.64
N GLY A 35 3.26 -2.41 2.01
CA GLY A 35 3.16 -1.05 1.48
C GLY A 35 2.40 -0.96 0.15
N TYR A 36 1.44 -1.86 -0.08
CA TYR A 36 0.62 -1.97 -1.30
C TYR A 36 -0.10 -0.68 -1.75
N CYS A 37 -0.17 0.35 -0.89
CA CYS A 37 -0.67 1.67 -1.25
C CYS A 37 0.23 2.40 -2.25
N PHE A 38 1.52 2.04 -2.30
CA PHE A 38 2.47 2.65 -3.23
C PHE A 38 2.37 1.99 -4.61
N PRO A 39 2.35 2.78 -5.70
CA PRO A 39 1.97 2.28 -7.04
C PRO A 39 2.95 1.26 -7.65
N THR A 40 4.22 1.26 -7.27
CA THR A 40 5.23 0.32 -7.82
C THR A 40 5.15 -1.09 -7.18
N ILE A 41 4.64 -1.19 -5.95
CA ILE A 41 4.51 -2.47 -5.23
C ILE A 41 3.37 -3.31 -5.80
N GLY A 42 2.24 -2.67 -6.10
CA GLY A 42 1.05 -3.34 -6.61
C GLY A 42 0.26 -4.07 -5.52
N LYS A 43 -0.47 -5.12 -5.92
CA LYS A 43 -1.35 -5.92 -5.06
C LYS A 43 -0.63 -7.17 -4.55
N SER A 44 -1.06 -7.67 -3.40
CA SER A 44 -0.69 -8.99 -2.93
C SER A 44 -1.30 -10.07 -3.81
N LYS A 45 -0.57 -11.17 -4.02
CA LYS A 45 -1.08 -12.38 -4.67
C LYS A 45 -1.56 -13.43 -3.66
N CYS A 46 -1.27 -13.24 -2.38
CA CYS A 46 -1.58 -14.20 -1.32
C CYS A 46 -2.80 -13.81 -0.50
N ILE A 47 -3.09 -12.52 -0.42
CA ILE A 47 -4.24 -12.01 0.34
C ILE A 47 -5.47 -12.10 -0.57
N GLU A 48 -6.27 -13.12 -0.34
CA GLU A 48 -7.55 -13.34 -1.06
C GLU A 48 -8.74 -12.79 -0.27
N ASP A 49 -8.69 -12.85 1.06
CA ASP A 49 -9.80 -12.48 1.95
C ASP A 49 -9.58 -11.12 2.66
N GLU A 50 -10.58 -10.26 2.57
CA GLU A 50 -10.63 -8.96 3.24
C GLU A 50 -11.28 -9.06 4.64
N MET A 51 -10.56 -9.61 5.62
CA MET A 51 -11.08 -9.72 7.00
C MET A 51 -11.31 -8.36 7.67
N ALA A 52 -10.30 -7.50 7.73
CA ALA A 52 -10.41 -6.13 8.22
C ALA A 52 -9.22 -5.28 7.74
N CYS A 53 -9.47 -4.01 7.44
CA CYS A 53 -8.43 -3.08 6.98
C CYS A 53 -8.10 -1.99 8.00
N ILE A 54 -6.81 -1.87 8.30
CA ILE A 54 -6.27 -0.81 9.18
C ILE A 54 -5.56 0.32 8.42
N CYS A 55 -5.68 0.37 7.07
CA CYS A 55 -4.95 1.36 6.25
C CYS A 55 -5.19 2.81 6.70
N LYS A 56 -6.40 3.16 7.15
CA LYS A 56 -6.72 4.53 7.63
C LYS A 56 -5.96 4.93 8.89
N ALA A 57 -5.48 3.97 9.68
CA ALA A 57 -4.65 4.22 10.86
C ALA A 57 -3.15 4.25 10.53
N CYS A 58 -2.75 3.91 9.31
CA CYS A 58 -1.36 3.91 8.87
C CYS A 58 -0.87 5.35 8.71
N HIS A 59 0.33 5.67 9.23
CA HIS A 59 0.91 7.01 9.11
C HIS A 59 1.15 7.45 7.65
N VAL A 60 1.40 6.47 6.77
CA VAL A 60 1.54 6.69 5.32
C VAL A 60 0.25 7.25 4.70
N TYR A 61 -0.91 6.89 5.26
CA TYR A 61 -2.21 7.23 4.69
C TYR A 61 -2.45 8.74 4.51
N PRO A 62 -2.36 9.56 5.58
CA PRO A 62 -2.44 11.02 5.43
C PRO A 62 -1.21 11.60 4.73
N MET A 63 -0.01 11.01 4.89
CA MET A 63 1.22 11.55 4.30
C MET A 63 1.19 11.51 2.78
N MET A 64 0.62 10.44 2.21
CA MET A 64 0.46 10.28 0.76
C MET A 64 -0.85 10.84 0.23
N GLY A 65 -1.72 11.39 1.09
CA GLY A 65 -3.02 11.91 0.69
C GLY A 65 -3.96 10.83 0.13
N LEU A 66 -3.86 9.61 0.65
CA LEU A 66 -4.69 8.48 0.20
C LEU A 66 -6.13 8.65 0.68
N THR A 67 -7.10 8.26 -0.13
CA THR A 67 -8.51 8.22 0.27
C THR A 67 -9.14 6.83 0.13
N GLU A 68 -8.55 5.95 -0.67
CA GLU A 68 -9.02 4.57 -0.80
C GLU A 68 -8.45 3.67 0.31
N TRP A 69 -8.75 2.38 0.26
CA TRP A 69 -8.35 1.38 1.25
C TRP A 69 -8.23 0.01 0.61
N TYR A 70 -7.85 -1.02 1.39
CA TYR A 70 -7.65 -2.37 0.86
C TYR A 70 -6.67 -2.41 -0.32
N PHE A 71 -5.59 -1.64 -0.23
CA PHE A 71 -4.61 -1.53 -1.31
C PHE A 71 -3.96 -2.88 -1.65
N CYS A 72 -3.88 -3.80 -0.68
CA CYS A 72 -3.35 -5.15 -0.88
C CYS A 72 -4.18 -6.00 -1.87
N THR A 73 -5.49 -5.79 -1.95
CA THR A 73 -6.42 -6.62 -2.76
C THR A 73 -7.02 -5.82 -3.93
N ARG A 74 -7.27 -4.53 -3.73
CA ARG A 74 -7.93 -3.65 -4.71
C ARG A 74 -6.96 -2.81 -5.54
N GLY A 75 -5.71 -2.69 -5.09
CA GLY A 75 -4.63 -1.98 -5.79
C GLY A 75 -4.43 -0.57 -5.26
N SER A 76 -3.41 0.12 -5.78
CA SER A 76 -3.06 1.48 -5.35
C SER A 76 -4.19 2.47 -5.58
N GLU A 77 -4.08 3.64 -4.94
CA GLU A 77 -5.04 4.75 -5.08
C GLU A 77 -5.41 5.04 -6.54
N LYS A 78 -4.39 5.08 -7.41
CA LYS A 78 -4.56 5.35 -8.84
C LYS A 78 -5.38 4.25 -9.52
N VAL A 79 -5.11 2.98 -9.19
CA VAL A 79 -5.84 1.84 -9.76
C VAL A 79 -7.32 1.88 -9.35
N GLN A 80 -7.60 2.16 -8.08
CA GLN A 80 -8.98 2.19 -7.56
C GLN A 80 -9.79 3.37 -8.10
N LYS A 81 -9.16 4.51 -8.37
CA LYS A 81 -9.82 5.71 -8.93
C LYS A 81 -10.04 5.67 -10.45
N GLY A 82 -9.84 4.50 -11.09
CA GLY A 82 -10.05 4.32 -12.53
C GLY A 82 -8.87 4.80 -13.37
N GLY A 83 -7.66 4.46 -12.91
CA GLY A 83 -6.37 4.94 -13.42
C GLY A 83 -6.13 4.88 -14.92
#